data_AF-A0A940WQX5-F1
#
_entry.id   AF-A0A940WQX5-F1
#
_cell.length_a   1.000
_cell.length_b   1.000
_cell.length_c   1.000
_cell.angle_alpha   90.00
_cell.angle_beta   90.00
_cell.angle_gamma   90.00
#
_symmetry.space_group_name_H-M   'P 1'
#
loop_
_entity.id
_entity.type
_entity.pdbx_description
1 polymer ?
#
loop_
_entity_poly.entity_id
_entity_poly.type
_entity_poly.pdbx_seq_one_letter_code
_entity_poly.pdbx_strand_id
1 'polypeptide(L)' 'MVEGVSDDFDRNHPICLGGEGNAPPEDVGGEPGYEHFLATINDKDHPDFSELQHWGSIQGYREFNMENVNRRLRSV' A
#
# COMPACT_ATOMS: atom_id res chain seq x y z
N MET A 1 -5.19 -3.51 18.29
CA MET A 1 -4.83 -4.78 18.96
C MET A 1 -3.32 -4.82 19.03
N VAL A 2 -2.74 -5.14 20.19
CA VAL A 2 -1.29 -5.34 20.35
C VAL A 2 -1.05 -6.83 20.44
N GLU A 3 -0.18 -7.37 19.59
CA GLU A 3 0.08 -8.81 19.52
C GLU A 3 1.20 -9.28 20.46
N GLY A 4 2.11 -8.38 20.85
CA GLY A 4 3.21 -8.67 21.76
C GLY A 4 4.02 -7.43 22.13
N VAL A 5 4.91 -7.59 23.10
CA VAL A 5 5.87 -6.56 23.55
C VAL A 5 7.23 -7.24 23.70
N SER A 6 8.28 -6.57 23.21
CA SER A 6 9.68 -7.00 23.36
C SER A 6 10.48 -5.84 23.93
N ASP A 7 11.24 -6.09 25.00
CA ASP A 7 12.20 -5.13 25.54
C ASP A 7 13.53 -5.15 24.74
N ASP A 8 13.76 -6.21 23.96
CA ASP A 8 14.95 -6.40 23.12
C ASP A 8 14.72 -5.88 21.70
N PHE A 9 14.54 -4.56 21.58
CA PHE A 9 14.49 -3.87 20.28
C PHE A 9 15.69 -2.93 20.16
N ASP A 10 16.60 -3.25 19.23
CA ASP A 10 17.92 -2.62 19.12
C ASP A 10 17.96 -1.40 18.17
N ARG A 11 16.82 -1.01 17.60
CA ARG A 11 16.70 0.13 16.68
C ARG A 11 16.04 1.32 17.37
N ASN A 12 16.50 2.51 17.00
CA ASN A 12 15.89 3.78 17.42
C ASN A 12 14.75 4.25 16.49
N HIS A 13 14.34 3.41 15.54
CA HIS A 13 13.28 3.70 14.57
C HIS A 13 12.45 2.43 14.32
N PRO A 14 11.18 2.54 13.89
CA PRO A 14 10.35 1.37 13.61
C PRO A 14 10.90 0.55 12.44
N ILE A 15 10.54 -0.74 12.42
CA ILE A 15 10.76 -1.64 11.28
C ILE A 15 9.45 -2.36 10.96
N CYS A 16 9.17 -2.49 9.67
CA CYS A 16 8.14 -3.35 9.13
C CYS A 16 8.64 -4.79 9.15
N LEU A 17 7.91 -5.65 9.86
CA LEU A 17 8.21 -7.09 10.00
C LEU A 17 7.53 -7.94 8.92
N GLY A 18 6.51 -7.41 8.25
CA GLY A 18 5.75 -8.08 7.20
C GLY A 18 4.56 -7.25 6.73
N GLY A 19 3.91 -7.72 5.67
CA GLY A 19 2.72 -7.10 5.07
C GLY A 19 2.21 -7.93 3.89
N GLU A 20 0.92 -7.79 3.59
CA GLU A 20 0.25 -8.45 2.47
C GLU A 20 -0.68 -7.46 1.77
N GLY A 21 -0.83 -7.64 0.45
CA GLY A 21 -1.65 -6.78 -0.38
C GLY A 21 -1.01 -5.42 -0.64
N ASN A 22 -1.69 -4.64 -1.48
CA ASN A 22 -1.26 -3.30 -1.84
C ASN A 22 -2.02 -2.28 -1.01
N ALA A 23 -1.34 -1.19 -0.63
CA ALA A 23 -2.01 -0.05 -0.03
C ALA A 23 -2.95 0.58 -1.08
N PRO A 24 -4.16 1.02 -0.68
CA PRO A 24 -5.02 1.80 -1.56
C PRO A 24 -4.29 3.03 -2.10
N PRO A 25 -4.57 3.47 -3.34
CA PRO A 25 -4.10 4.77 -3.82
C PRO A 25 -4.56 5.90 -2.89
N GLU A 26 -3.78 6.98 -2.79
CA GLU A 26 -4.24 8.20 -2.12
C GLU A 26 -5.53 8.73 -2.76
N ASP A 27 -6.40 9.30 -1.92
CA ASP A 27 -7.67 9.91 -2.33
C ASP A 27 -8.63 9.02 -3.13
N VAL A 28 -8.50 7.69 -3.03
CA VAL A 28 -9.34 6.73 -3.77
C VAL A 28 -10.82 6.74 -3.37
N GLY A 29 -11.19 7.41 -2.27
CA GLY A 29 -12.58 7.48 -1.79
C GLY A 29 -12.93 6.41 -0.75
N GLY A 30 -11.95 5.99 0.05
CA GLY A 30 -12.12 4.99 1.11
C GLY A 30 -12.31 3.57 0.56
N GLU A 31 -12.88 2.69 1.40
CA GLU A 31 -13.18 1.30 1.05
C GLU A 31 -13.95 1.15 -0.28
N PRO A 32 -15.12 1.78 -0.49
CA PRO A 32 -15.89 1.55 -1.72
C PRO A 32 -15.17 2.04 -2.98
N GLY A 33 -14.37 3.11 -2.85
CA GLY A 33 -13.54 3.59 -3.94
C GLY A 33 -12.40 2.63 -4.27
N TYR A 34 -11.78 2.02 -3.26
CA TYR A 34 -10.73 1.04 -3.48
C TYR A 34 -11.26 -0.26 -4.10
N GLU A 35 -12.45 -0.72 -3.67
CA GLU A 35 -13.11 -1.88 -4.28
C GLU A 35 -13.40 -1.63 -5.77
N HIS A 36 -13.97 -0.47 -6.12
CA HIS A 36 -14.20 -0.09 -7.51
C HIS A 36 -12.90 -0.05 -8.30
N PHE A 37 -11.87 0.60 -7.75
CA PHE A 37 -10.54 0.67 -8.38
C PHE A 37 -10.00 -0.74 -8.67
N LEU A 38 -10.00 -1.64 -7.69
CA LEU A 38 -9.53 -3.01 -7.84
C LEU A 38 -10.34 -3.80 -8.88
N ALA A 39 -11.66 -3.64 -8.90
CA ALA A 39 -12.51 -4.30 -9.88
C ALA A 39 -12.15 -3.85 -11.31
N THR A 40 -12.00 -2.54 -11.52
CA THR A 40 -11.68 -1.95 -12.82
C THR A 40 -10.27 -2.31 -13.30
N ILE A 41 -9.26 -2.24 -12.44
CA ILE A 41 -7.88 -2.56 -12.87
C ILE A 41 -7.62 -4.07 -13.06
N ASN A 42 -8.53 -4.92 -12.62
CA ASN A 42 -8.45 -6.37 -12.88
C ASN A 42 -9.15 -6.78 -14.19
N ASP A 43 -9.96 -5.90 -14.77
CA ASP A 43 -10.60 -6.10 -16.07
C ASP A 43 -9.92 -5.23 -17.14
N LYS A 44 -9.05 -5.85 -17.94
CA LYS A 44 -8.31 -5.15 -19.01
C LYS A 44 -9.19 -4.66 -20.16
N ASP A 45 -10.41 -5.20 -20.28
CA ASP A 45 -11.37 -4.80 -21.30
C ASP A 45 -12.31 -3.68 -20.79
N HIS A 46 -12.21 -3.32 -19.49
CA HIS A 46 -12.98 -2.21 -18.93
C HIS A 46 -12.57 -0.89 -19.60
N PRO A 47 -13.52 -0.04 -20.04
CA PRO A 47 -13.21 1.21 -20.73
C PRO A 47 -12.28 2.13 -19.94
N ASP A 48 -12.43 2.13 -18.61
CA ASP A 48 -11.64 2.99 -17.72
C ASP A 48 -10.34 2.35 -17.21
N PHE A 49 -10.01 1.11 -17.62
CA PHE A 49 -8.83 0.37 -17.13
C PHE A 49 -7.54 1.19 -17.23
N SER A 50 -7.28 1.75 -18.42
CA SER A 50 -6.02 2.46 -18.68
C SER A 50 -5.93 3.76 -17.88
N GLU A 51 -7.05 4.48 -17.74
CA GLU A 51 -7.09 5.75 -17.01
C GLU A 51 -6.91 5.51 -15.51
N LEU A 52 -7.69 4.60 -14.93
CA LEU A 52 -7.64 4.29 -13.51
C LEU A 52 -6.29 3.67 -13.12
N GLN A 53 -5.73 2.76 -13.93
CA GLN A 53 -4.41 2.20 -13.66
C GLN A 53 -3.32 3.29 -13.63
N HIS A 54 -3.34 4.22 -14.60
CA HIS A 54 -2.38 5.30 -14.64
C HIS A 54 -2.55 6.26 -13.45
N TRP A 55 -3.79 6.67 -13.17
CA TRP A 55 -4.12 7.50 -12.02
C TRP A 55 -3.68 6.84 -10.70
N GLY A 56 -3.98 5.55 -10.51
CA GLY A 56 -3.58 4.80 -9.33
C GLY A 56 -2.06 4.79 -9.14
N SER A 57 -1.29 4.60 -10.22
CA SER A 57 0.18 4.67 -10.16
C SER A 57 0.69 6.06 -9.73
N ILE A 58 0.03 7.14 -10.16
CA ILE A 58 0.37 8.51 -9.73
C ILE A 58 0.02 8.72 -8.25
N GLN A 59 -1.09 8.15 -7.79
CA GLN A 59 -1.55 8.17 -6.40
C GLN A 59 -0.85 7.15 -5.49
N GLY A 60 0.26 6.56 -5.96
CA GLY A 60 1.11 5.70 -5.14
C GLY A 60 0.68 4.25 -5.03
N TYR A 61 -0.32 3.80 -5.80
CA TYR A 61 -0.65 2.38 -5.93
C TYR A 61 0.52 1.61 -6.52
N ARG A 62 0.99 0.61 -5.77
CA ARG A 62 2.16 -0.20 -6.12
C ARG A 62 2.19 -1.47 -5.28
N GLU A 63 2.96 -2.44 -5.76
CA GLU A 63 3.23 -3.65 -5.00
C GLU A 63 3.92 -3.33 -3.67
N PHE A 64 3.49 -4.03 -2.62
CA PHE A 64 4.17 -3.96 -1.32
C PHE A 64 5.63 -4.39 -1.46
N ASN A 65 6.53 -3.57 -0.95
CA ASN A 65 7.96 -3.86 -0.94
C ASN A 65 8.54 -3.47 0.43
N MET A 66 8.82 -4.49 1.24
CA MET A 66 9.28 -4.34 2.62
C MET A 66 10.62 -3.59 2.72
N GLU A 67 11.53 -3.77 1.74
CA GLU A 67 12.81 -3.05 1.72
C GLU A 67 12.59 -1.55 1.52
N ASN A 68 11.70 -1.17 0.60
CA ASN A 68 11.33 0.22 0.36
C ASN A 68 10.68 0.85 1.59
N VAL A 69 9.81 0.13 2.27
CA VAL A 69 9.18 0.59 3.52
C VAL A 69 10.22 0.78 4.61
N ASN A 70 11.03 -0.24 4.90
CA ASN A 70 12.07 -0.16 5.92
C ASN A 70 13.14 0.89 5.62
N ARG A 71 13.41 1.19 4.34
CA ARG A 71 14.26 2.31 3.95
C ARG A 71 13.66 3.66 4.35
N ARG A 72 12.36 3.87 4.11
CA ARG A 72 11.66 5.11 4.47
C ARG A 72 11.53 5.27 5.99
N LEU A 73 11.35 4.18 6.73
CA LEU A 73 11.21 4.20 8.19
C LEU A 73 12.48 4.64 8.93
N ARG A 74 13.66 4.56 8.30
CA ARG A 74 14.94 5.00 8.89
C ARG A 74 15.03 6.52 9.09
N SER A 75 14.22 7.30 8.38
CA SER A 75 14.28 8.77 8.38
C SER A 75 13.05 9.42 9.01
N VAL A 76 12.29 8.66 9.81
CA VAL A 76 11.11 9.13 10.53
C VAL A 76 11.52 9.56 11.93
#